data_AF-A0A2D6MIR5-F1
#
_entry.id   AF-A0A2D6MIR5-F1
#
_cell.length_a   1.000
_cell.length_b   1.000
_cell.length_c   1.000
_cell.angle_alpha   90.00
_cell.angle_beta   90.00
_cell.angle_gamma   90.00
#
_symmetry.space_group_name_H-M   'P 1'
#
loop_
_entity.id
_entity.type
_entity.pdbx_description
1 polymer ?
#
loop_
_entity_poly.entity_id
_entity_poly.type
_entity_poly.pdbx_seq_one_letter_code
_entity_poly.pdbx_strand_id
1 'polypeptide(L)'
;SISKTTANKLNIDLSGVGVDKVNLIPYGTDKYTQDGDEQPVEALDFIPFKFYDAINEAHIVFRAILSGITDTFTPEYAEERYIGRPDKVYVYQGTNREIQFTFDVYPKSVRELASLWKKLNYLAGLTYPSWTNATGGGLGMISPFSRLTIGDMYYEAPGFISALTYTVQDNGTWETDVAKLPKYVQVSCTFVYIGHRLPATIQKHFDLDNVKETFYRGEQANILGQAAALAGGAFGLLGGNEVVDLANTAYRGFALGVIPKFGSGGFDDPNRQALNDPGRALTNTENNIGPGSLSGWQTEASSNPTSILNYGTTNINNWQPSTGLY
;
A
#
# COMPACT_ATOMS: atom_id res chain seq x y z
N SER A 1 -44.03 7.71 11.51
CA SER A 1 -42.89 6.99 12.11
C SER A 1 -43.37 5.64 12.61
N ILE A 2 -42.69 4.54 12.23
CA ILE A 2 -43.02 3.20 12.70
C ILE A 2 -42.38 3.01 14.09
N SER A 3 -43.11 2.40 15.04
CA SER A 3 -42.61 2.17 16.40
C SER A 3 -41.56 1.04 16.44
N LYS A 4 -40.62 1.09 17.39
CA LYS A 4 -39.60 0.04 17.61
C LYS A 4 -40.23 -1.35 17.80
N THR A 5 -41.41 -1.42 18.42
CA THR A 5 -42.16 -2.66 18.62
C THR A 5 -42.75 -3.22 17.32
N THR A 6 -43.12 -2.35 16.39
CA THR A 6 -43.62 -2.74 15.06
C THR A 6 -42.49 -3.15 14.13
N ALA A 7 -41.30 -2.54 14.25
CA ALA A 7 -40.12 -2.93 13.48
C ALA A 7 -39.58 -4.32 13.87
N ASN A 8 -39.60 -4.66 15.16
CA ASN A 8 -39.25 -6.01 15.63
C ASN A 8 -40.19 -7.10 15.09
N LYS A 9 -41.47 -6.78 14.84
CA LYS A 9 -42.42 -7.71 14.21
C LYS A 9 -42.21 -7.85 12.69
N LEU A 10 -41.49 -6.92 12.07
CA LEU A 10 -41.19 -6.89 10.63
C LEU A 10 -39.75 -7.38 10.32
N ASN A 11 -38.98 -7.83 11.31
CA ASN A 11 -37.57 -8.23 11.16
C ASN A 11 -36.73 -7.15 10.45
N ILE A 12 -36.99 -5.88 10.73
CA ILE A 12 -36.18 -4.77 10.21
C ILE A 12 -35.12 -4.49 11.26
N ASP A 13 -33.85 -4.76 10.93
CA ASP A 13 -32.74 -4.41 11.80
C ASP A 13 -32.60 -2.88 11.91
N LEU A 14 -32.94 -2.34 13.09
CA LEU A 14 -32.79 -0.92 13.42
C LEU A 14 -31.50 -0.62 14.21
N SER A 15 -30.65 -1.62 14.46
CA SER A 15 -29.43 -1.44 15.26
C SER A 15 -28.42 -0.49 14.61
N GLY A 16 -28.45 -0.39 13.28
CA GLY A 16 -27.63 0.55 12.50
C GLY A 16 -28.27 1.91 12.24
N VAL A 17 -29.52 2.16 12.67
CA VAL A 17 -30.21 3.42 12.39
C VAL A 17 -29.72 4.53 13.33
N GLY A 18 -29.22 5.62 12.75
CA GLY A 18 -28.73 6.79 13.49
C GLY A 18 -27.28 6.69 13.98
N VAL A 19 -26.53 5.71 13.50
CA VAL A 19 -25.13 5.48 13.85
C VAL A 19 -24.25 5.69 12.62
N ASP A 20 -23.10 6.30 12.82
CA ASP A 20 -22.13 6.56 11.77
C ASP A 20 -21.14 5.40 11.62
N LYS A 21 -21.28 4.63 10.52
CA LYS A 21 -20.43 3.46 10.25
C LYS A 21 -18.95 3.82 10.14
N VAL A 22 -18.60 4.98 9.59
CA VAL A 22 -17.20 5.42 9.43
C VAL A 22 -16.57 5.68 10.79
N ASN A 23 -17.30 6.33 11.70
CA ASN A 23 -16.81 6.58 13.06
C ASN A 23 -16.61 5.27 13.85
N LEU A 24 -17.36 4.22 13.52
CA LEU A 24 -17.27 2.92 14.18
C LEU A 24 -16.12 2.04 13.72
N ILE A 25 -15.47 2.35 12.59
CA ILE A 25 -14.29 1.61 12.16
C ILE A 25 -13.25 1.68 13.30
N PRO A 26 -12.83 0.51 13.84
CA PRO A 26 -11.87 0.46 14.93
C PRO A 26 -10.46 0.77 14.43
N TYR A 27 -9.56 1.05 15.38
CA TYR A 27 -8.13 1.15 15.10
C TYR A 27 -7.58 -0.15 14.52
N GLY A 28 -6.68 -0.04 13.54
CA GLY A 28 -5.99 -1.17 12.91
C GLY A 28 -6.65 -1.69 11.64
N THR A 29 -7.84 -1.20 11.30
CA THR A 29 -8.58 -1.65 10.11
C THR A 29 -9.10 -0.44 9.33
N ASP A 30 -9.26 -0.58 8.02
CA ASP A 30 -9.91 0.40 7.16
C ASP A 30 -11.29 -0.04 6.66
N LYS A 31 -11.82 -1.12 7.27
CA LYS A 31 -13.12 -1.71 6.94
C LYS A 31 -14.04 -1.67 8.15
N TYR A 32 -15.32 -1.45 7.88
CA TYR A 32 -16.38 -1.70 8.85
C TYR A 32 -16.92 -3.11 8.64
N THR A 33 -16.84 -3.94 9.67
CA THR A 33 -17.41 -5.29 9.65
C THR A 33 -18.68 -5.32 10.50
N GLN A 34 -19.79 -5.74 9.89
CA GLN A 34 -21.03 -6.04 10.60
C GLN A 34 -21.63 -7.32 10.02
N ASP A 35 -21.98 -8.27 10.90
CA ASP A 35 -22.67 -9.52 10.54
C ASP A 35 -22.00 -10.36 9.42
N GLY A 36 -20.67 -10.25 9.28
CA GLY A 36 -19.88 -10.97 8.29
C GLY A 36 -19.66 -10.22 6.97
N ASP A 37 -20.34 -9.09 6.77
CA ASP A 37 -20.14 -8.21 5.62
C ASP A 37 -19.06 -7.16 5.93
N GLU A 38 -17.99 -7.16 5.15
CA GLU A 38 -16.93 -6.15 5.21
C GLU A 38 -17.18 -5.04 4.19
N GLN A 39 -17.38 -3.81 4.68
CA GLN A 39 -17.48 -2.63 3.83
C GLN A 39 -16.21 -1.77 4.00
N PRO A 40 -15.42 -1.54 2.93
CA PRO A 40 -14.25 -0.68 3.00
C PRO A 40 -14.66 0.79 3.17
N VAL A 41 -13.78 1.63 3.71
CA VAL A 41 -14.06 3.06 3.94
C VAL A 41 -14.49 3.78 2.66
N GLU A 42 -13.91 3.41 1.51
CA GLU A 42 -14.19 3.98 0.20
C GLU A 42 -15.64 3.70 -0.27
N ALA A 43 -16.29 2.67 0.28
CA ALA A 43 -17.70 2.38 0.04
C ALA A 43 -18.64 3.06 1.04
N LEU A 44 -18.12 3.50 2.19
CA LEU A 44 -18.89 4.07 3.30
C LEU A 44 -18.89 5.59 3.31
N ASP A 45 -17.84 6.22 2.80
CA ASP A 45 -17.69 7.67 2.71
C ASP A 45 -17.32 8.10 1.29
N PHE A 46 -17.69 9.32 0.91
CA PHE A 46 -17.36 9.88 -0.40
C PHE A 46 -15.88 10.27 -0.51
N ILE A 47 -15.28 10.67 0.61
CA ILE A 47 -13.89 11.10 0.69
C ILE A 47 -13.22 10.24 1.77
N PRO A 48 -12.36 9.28 1.38
CA PRO A 48 -11.59 8.51 2.35
C PRO A 48 -10.61 9.43 3.08
N PHE A 49 -10.68 9.47 4.40
CA PHE A 49 -9.74 10.19 5.26
C PHE A 49 -9.15 9.24 6.30
N LYS A 50 -7.88 8.88 6.09
CA LYS A 50 -7.19 7.90 6.94
C LYS A 50 -5.71 8.22 7.13
N PHE A 51 -5.21 7.90 8.31
CA PHE A 51 -3.79 7.81 8.59
C PHE A 51 -3.40 6.34 8.66
N TYR A 52 -2.22 6.00 8.14
CA TYR A 52 -1.63 4.68 8.27
C TYR A 52 -0.35 4.80 9.09
N ASP A 53 -0.28 4.07 10.19
CA ASP A 53 0.93 3.91 10.99
C ASP A 53 1.87 2.93 10.28
N ALA A 54 3.05 3.41 9.84
CA ALA A 54 4.00 2.58 9.12
C ALA A 54 4.73 1.56 10.01
N ILE A 55 4.71 1.73 11.33
CA ILE A 55 5.39 0.85 12.28
C ILE A 55 4.45 -0.23 12.78
N ASN A 56 3.25 0.16 13.23
CA ASN A 56 2.27 -0.76 13.79
C ASN A 56 1.34 -1.36 12.72
N GLU A 57 1.52 -0.97 11.45
CA GLU A 57 0.73 -1.44 10.29
C GLU A 57 -0.78 -1.27 10.49
N ALA A 58 -1.18 -0.12 11.02
CA ALA A 58 -2.52 0.11 11.50
C ALA A 58 -3.16 1.34 10.85
N HIS A 59 -4.42 1.20 10.44
CA HIS A 59 -5.22 2.31 9.92
C HIS A 59 -5.97 3.03 11.04
N ILE A 60 -5.97 4.36 10.96
CA ILE A 60 -6.78 5.26 11.78
C ILE A 60 -7.70 6.03 10.83
N VAL A 61 -8.99 5.68 10.84
CA VAL A 61 -9.98 6.24 9.90
C VAL A 61 -10.88 7.24 10.60
N PHE A 62 -11.06 8.41 9.99
CA PHE A 62 -12.01 9.42 10.42
C PHE A 62 -12.96 9.78 9.27
N ARG A 63 -14.11 10.35 9.62
CA ARG A 63 -14.96 11.01 8.63
C ARG A 63 -14.28 12.29 8.14
N ALA A 64 -14.34 12.55 6.84
CA ALA A 64 -13.70 13.70 6.20
C ALA A 64 -14.44 15.03 6.45
N ILE A 65 -14.52 15.47 7.71
CA ILE A 65 -15.07 16.79 8.08
C ILE A 65 -13.91 17.77 8.18
N LEU A 66 -13.26 18.00 7.04
CA LEU A 66 -12.05 18.79 6.92
C LEU A 66 -12.38 20.27 6.73
N SER A 67 -11.54 21.14 7.29
CA SER A 67 -11.59 22.59 7.19
C SER A 67 -10.15 23.13 7.08
N GLY A 68 -9.98 24.25 6.38
CA GLY A 68 -8.70 24.95 6.34
C GLY A 68 -7.52 24.13 5.78
N ILE A 69 -7.74 23.31 4.74
CA ILE A 69 -6.66 22.55 4.10
C ILE A 69 -5.73 23.53 3.35
N THR A 70 -4.45 23.51 3.71
CA THR A 70 -3.38 24.32 3.11
C THR A 70 -2.21 23.42 2.74
N ASP A 71 -1.72 23.52 1.52
CA ASP A 71 -0.53 22.81 1.02
C ASP A 71 0.53 23.84 0.62
N THR A 72 1.64 23.87 1.36
CA THR A 72 2.68 24.90 1.20
C THR A 72 3.94 24.28 0.61
N PHE A 73 4.38 24.79 -0.54
CA PHE A 73 5.64 24.44 -1.18
C PHE A 73 6.66 25.57 -0.96
N THR A 74 7.72 25.30 -0.21
CA THR A 74 8.74 26.30 0.18
C THR A 74 10.09 25.94 -0.43
N PRO A 75 10.45 26.47 -1.62
CA PRO A 75 11.75 26.25 -2.22
C PRO A 75 12.85 27.04 -1.50
N GLU A 76 14.02 26.43 -1.35
CA GLU A 76 15.19 27.03 -0.73
C GLU A 76 16.25 27.35 -1.78
N TYR A 77 16.78 28.57 -1.73
CA TYR A 77 17.85 29.05 -2.61
C TYR A 77 18.99 29.66 -1.79
N ALA A 78 20.22 29.19 -2.01
CA ALA A 78 21.42 29.80 -1.46
C ALA A 78 21.84 31.00 -2.32
N GLU A 79 22.13 32.14 -1.68
CA GLU A 79 22.60 33.35 -2.35
C GLU A 79 24.12 33.40 -2.41
N GLU A 80 24.68 33.65 -3.59
CA GLU A 80 26.10 33.92 -3.77
C GLU A 80 26.32 35.29 -4.45
N ARG A 81 27.36 36.02 -4.00
CA ARG A 81 27.77 37.29 -4.58
C ARG A 81 29.19 37.19 -5.11
N TYR A 82 29.35 37.41 -6.41
CA TYR A 82 30.66 37.54 -7.03
C TYR A 82 31.10 39.00 -7.11
N ILE A 83 32.40 39.24 -6.88
CA ILE A 83 33.00 40.57 -7.03
C ILE A 83 32.87 41.01 -8.49
N GLY A 84 32.39 42.23 -8.72
CA GLY A 84 32.27 42.81 -10.06
C GLY A 84 30.94 42.53 -10.77
N ARG A 85 30.00 41.80 -10.15
CA ARG A 85 28.64 41.59 -10.68
C ARG A 85 27.62 42.35 -9.81
N PRO A 86 26.75 43.19 -10.40
CA PRO A 86 25.78 43.97 -9.62
C PRO A 86 24.62 43.14 -9.07
N ASP A 87 24.32 41.96 -9.64
CA ASP A 87 23.23 41.08 -9.24
C ASP A 87 23.71 39.78 -8.56
N LYS A 88 22.90 39.28 -7.61
CA LYS A 88 23.16 38.04 -6.87
C LYS A 88 22.88 36.81 -7.76
N VAL A 89 23.59 35.71 -7.52
CA VAL A 89 23.30 34.39 -8.11
C VAL A 89 22.60 33.54 -7.06
N TYR A 90 21.59 32.77 -7.48
CA TYR A 90 20.78 31.92 -6.62
C TYR A 90 20.94 30.45 -7.02
N VAL A 91 21.34 29.60 -6.07
CA VAL A 91 21.50 28.15 -6.27
C VAL A 91 20.40 27.42 -5.51
N TYR A 92 19.58 26.66 -6.22
CA TYR A 92 18.50 25.85 -5.62
C TYR A 92 19.07 24.74 -4.73
N GLN A 93 18.58 24.66 -3.49
CA GLN A 93 19.02 23.69 -2.47
C GLN A 93 17.99 22.58 -2.23
N GLY A 94 16.72 22.84 -2.52
CA GLY A 94 15.64 21.88 -2.30
C GLY A 94 14.29 22.56 -2.13
N THR A 95 13.29 21.80 -1.70
CA THR A 95 11.96 22.32 -1.40
C THR A 95 11.37 21.54 -0.25
N ASN A 96 10.82 22.24 0.73
CA ASN A 96 10.02 21.66 1.80
C ASN A 96 8.54 21.71 1.43
N ARG A 97 7.79 20.65 1.73
CA ARG A 97 6.33 20.61 1.54
C ARG A 97 5.64 20.29 2.85
N GLU A 98 4.72 21.17 3.24
CA GLU A 98 3.96 21.03 4.48
C GLU A 98 2.47 21.16 4.20
N ILE A 99 1.72 20.17 4.68
CA ILE A 99 0.27 20.07 4.53
C ILE A 99 -0.35 20.33 5.90
N GLN A 100 -1.17 21.37 6.02
CA GLN A 100 -1.87 21.75 7.23
C GLN A 100 -3.37 21.60 7.01
N PHE A 101 -4.07 21.01 7.96
CA PHE A 101 -5.52 20.91 7.89
C PHE A 101 -6.11 20.79 9.28
N THR A 102 -7.38 21.16 9.39
CA THR A 102 -8.19 20.97 10.58
C THR A 102 -9.32 20.02 10.26
N PHE A 103 -9.71 19.16 11.19
CA PHE A 103 -10.91 18.34 11.04
C PHE A 103 -11.69 18.24 12.35
N ASP A 104 -13.01 18.17 12.20
CA ASP A 104 -13.92 18.08 13.33
C ASP A 104 -14.31 16.62 13.61
N VAL A 105 -14.15 16.21 14.86
CA VAL A 105 -14.51 14.88 15.36
C VAL A 105 -15.66 15.02 16.34
N TYR A 106 -16.83 14.51 15.94
CA TYR A 106 -18.00 14.44 16.81
C TYR A 106 -18.73 13.09 16.66
N PRO A 107 -19.20 12.48 17.76
CA PRO A 107 -19.99 11.27 17.73
C PRO A 107 -21.48 11.58 17.50
N LYS A 108 -22.17 10.71 16.78
CA LYS A 108 -23.65 10.71 16.69
C LYS A 108 -24.30 9.79 17.71
N SER A 109 -23.52 8.87 18.29
CA SER A 109 -23.98 7.89 19.29
C SER A 109 -22.93 7.64 20.38
N VAL A 110 -23.36 7.10 21.53
CA VAL A 110 -22.46 6.80 22.67
C VAL A 110 -21.38 5.76 22.30
N ARG A 111 -21.72 4.78 21.45
CA ARG A 111 -20.76 3.78 20.97
C ARG A 111 -19.66 4.37 20.09
N GLU A 112 -20.00 5.38 19.28
CA GLU A 112 -19.01 6.08 18.46
C GLU A 112 -18.03 6.88 19.30
N LEU A 113 -18.50 7.52 20.39
CA LEU A 113 -17.64 8.32 21.27
C LEU A 113 -16.44 7.51 21.76
N ALA A 114 -16.66 6.28 22.24
CA ALA A 114 -15.58 5.43 22.72
C ALA A 114 -14.59 5.02 21.60
N SER A 115 -15.08 4.77 20.38
CA SER A 115 -14.22 4.45 19.24
C SER A 115 -13.39 5.65 18.79
N LEU A 116 -14.03 6.83 18.71
CA LEU A 116 -13.37 8.07 18.32
C LEU A 116 -12.25 8.45 19.30
N TRP A 117 -12.48 8.37 20.61
CA TRP A 117 -11.44 8.66 21.60
C TRP A 117 -10.26 7.69 21.55
N LYS A 118 -10.50 6.40 21.25
CA LYS A 118 -9.41 5.45 20.98
C LYS A 118 -8.59 5.88 19.76
N LYS A 119 -9.27 6.27 18.67
CA LYS A 119 -8.59 6.75 17.45
C LYS A 119 -7.80 8.04 17.67
N LEU A 120 -8.34 8.99 18.43
CA LEU A 120 -7.62 10.21 18.83
C LEU A 120 -6.38 9.87 19.67
N ASN A 121 -6.46 8.89 20.57
CA ASN A 121 -5.29 8.44 21.32
C ASN A 121 -4.19 7.86 20.41
N TYR A 122 -4.54 7.01 19.45
CA TYR A 122 -3.55 6.48 18.51
C TYR A 122 -2.99 7.54 17.56
N LEU A 123 -3.80 8.51 17.15
CA LEU A 123 -3.34 9.66 16.36
C LEU A 123 -2.31 10.49 17.15
N ALA A 124 -2.52 10.69 18.45
CA ALA A 124 -1.51 11.29 19.32
C ALA A 124 -0.26 10.40 19.44
N GLY A 125 -0.44 9.07 19.41
CA GLY A 125 0.68 8.12 19.36
C GLY A 125 1.61 8.33 18.17
N LEU A 126 1.09 8.76 17.02
CA LEU A 126 1.88 9.06 15.81
C LEU A 126 2.81 10.28 15.95
N THR A 127 2.72 11.05 17.03
CA THR A 127 3.69 12.13 17.33
C THR A 127 4.80 11.68 18.28
N TYR A 128 4.72 10.45 18.80
CA TYR A 128 5.71 9.87 19.70
C TYR A 128 6.49 8.75 19.02
N PRO A 129 7.77 8.57 19.39
CA PRO A 129 8.60 7.50 18.85
C PRO A 129 8.07 6.14 19.30
N SER A 130 8.22 5.14 18.44
CA SER A 130 8.11 3.74 18.84
C SER A 130 9.44 3.26 19.42
N TRP A 131 9.40 2.28 20.32
CA TRP A 131 10.59 1.72 20.97
C TRP A 131 10.82 0.29 20.51
N THR A 132 12.05 -0.01 20.09
CA THR A 132 12.49 -1.37 19.78
C THR A 132 13.70 -1.74 20.62
N ASN A 133 13.97 -3.04 20.79
CA ASN A 133 15.17 -3.49 21.47
C ASN A 133 16.41 -3.12 20.65
N ALA A 134 17.28 -2.28 21.20
CA ALA A 134 18.55 -1.92 20.59
C ALA A 134 19.59 -3.02 20.83
N THR A 135 20.42 -3.28 19.81
CA THR A 135 21.58 -4.16 19.91
C THR A 135 22.55 -3.58 20.96
N GLY A 136 22.62 -4.20 22.14
CA GLY A 136 23.44 -3.74 23.27
C GLY A 136 22.70 -3.54 24.59
N GLY A 137 21.39 -3.78 24.66
CA GLY A 137 20.66 -3.81 25.94
C GLY A 137 20.02 -2.47 26.35
N GLY A 138 19.39 -1.77 25.40
CA GLY A 138 18.59 -0.58 25.65
C GLY A 138 17.37 -0.51 24.71
N LEU A 139 16.56 0.54 24.82
CA LEU A 139 15.47 0.80 23.87
C LEU A 139 15.95 1.81 22.83
N GLY A 140 15.90 1.44 21.56
CA GLY A 140 16.15 2.30 20.41
C GLY A 140 14.86 2.98 19.96
N MET A 141 14.96 4.26 19.59
CA MET A 141 13.82 5.04 19.11
C MET A 141 13.66 4.85 17.60
N ILE A 142 12.42 4.63 17.16
CA ILE A 142 12.03 4.64 15.75
C ILE A 142 11.13 5.85 15.51
N SER A 143 11.44 6.63 14.47
CA SER A 143 10.65 7.79 14.06
C SER A 143 9.24 7.35 13.61
N PRO A 144 8.18 8.02 14.08
CA PRO A 144 6.80 7.65 13.76
C PRO A 144 6.39 8.11 12.35
N PHE A 145 6.89 7.41 11.33
CA PHE A 145 6.44 7.65 9.96
C PHE A 145 5.00 7.17 9.78
N SER A 146 4.24 7.94 9.02
CA SER A 146 2.86 7.63 8.68
C SER A 146 2.55 7.95 7.22
N ARG A 147 1.48 7.36 6.69
CA ARG A 147 0.93 7.72 5.38
C ARG A 147 -0.42 8.40 5.55
N LEU A 148 -0.61 9.51 4.86
CA LEU A 148 -1.83 10.29 4.88
C LEU A 148 -2.65 10.01 3.62
N THR A 149 -3.94 9.78 3.78
CA THR A 149 -4.90 9.71 2.67
C THR A 149 -6.02 10.72 2.90
N ILE A 150 -6.23 11.59 1.91
CA ILE A 150 -7.33 12.56 1.84
C ILE A 150 -7.88 12.52 0.42
N GLY A 151 -8.88 11.67 0.20
CA GLY A 151 -9.45 11.42 -1.13
C GLY A 151 -8.38 11.12 -2.16
N ASP A 152 -8.56 11.66 -3.37
CA ASP A 152 -7.59 11.54 -4.48
C ASP A 152 -6.55 12.67 -4.48
N MET A 153 -6.65 13.63 -3.56
CA MET A 153 -5.69 14.72 -3.45
C MET A 153 -4.34 14.18 -2.93
N TYR A 154 -4.42 13.37 -1.88
CA TYR A 154 -3.32 12.64 -1.29
C TYR A 154 -3.73 11.19 -1.11
N TYR A 155 -3.03 10.26 -1.75
CA TYR A 155 -3.28 8.83 -1.61
C TYR A 155 -2.03 8.17 -1.06
N GLU A 156 -2.10 7.67 0.17
CA GLU A 156 -0.98 7.05 0.87
C GLU A 156 0.30 7.90 0.90
N ALA A 157 0.15 9.23 0.94
CA ALA A 157 1.24 10.19 0.93
C ALA A 157 2.15 10.00 2.16
N PRO A 158 3.43 9.64 1.98
CA PRO A 158 4.33 9.35 3.11
C PRO A 158 4.85 10.63 3.76
N GLY A 159 4.97 10.60 5.07
CA GLY A 159 5.45 11.71 5.86
C GLY A 159 5.39 11.45 7.36
N PHE A 160 5.33 12.52 8.13
CA PHE A 160 5.13 12.47 9.57
C PHE A 160 4.38 13.70 10.05
N ILE A 161 3.76 13.58 11.22
CA ILE A 161 3.02 14.68 11.85
C ILE A 161 4.05 15.56 12.58
N SER A 162 4.24 16.80 12.13
CA SER A 162 5.12 17.77 12.81
C SER A 162 4.43 18.47 13.97
N ALA A 163 3.12 18.68 13.88
CA ALA A 163 2.32 19.26 14.95
C ALA A 163 0.91 18.70 14.96
N LEU A 164 0.39 18.46 16.16
CA LEU A 164 -0.96 17.97 16.40
C LEU A 164 -1.55 18.70 17.60
N THR A 165 -2.73 19.29 17.43
CA THR A 165 -3.41 20.04 18.49
C THR A 165 -4.88 19.62 18.57
N TYR A 166 -5.32 19.28 19.78
CA TYR A 166 -6.71 18.98 20.10
C TYR A 166 -7.36 20.16 20.79
N THR A 167 -8.41 20.71 20.19
CA THR A 167 -9.20 21.80 20.75
C THR A 167 -10.61 21.29 21.04
N VAL A 168 -10.98 21.22 22.31
CA VAL A 168 -12.38 20.95 22.69
C VAL A 168 -13.19 22.21 22.42
N GLN A 169 -14.26 22.09 21.62
CA GLN A 169 -15.07 23.23 21.24
C GLN A 169 -16.13 23.54 22.31
N ASP A 170 -16.34 24.84 22.60
CA ASP A 170 -17.26 25.31 23.65
C ASP A 170 -18.74 25.07 23.30
N ASN A 171 -19.06 24.95 22.02
CA ASN A 171 -20.41 24.64 21.54
C ASN A 171 -20.75 23.13 21.68
N GLY A 172 -19.79 22.29 22.09
CA GLY A 172 -19.97 20.86 22.29
C GLY A 172 -20.50 20.51 23.67
N THR A 173 -21.40 19.52 23.73
CA THR A 173 -21.82 18.93 25.02
C THR A 173 -20.83 17.88 25.53
N TRP A 174 -20.82 17.67 26.84
CA TRP A 174 -20.13 16.54 27.45
C TRP A 174 -21.03 15.30 27.47
N GLU A 175 -20.43 14.14 27.34
CA GLU A 175 -21.06 12.89 27.80
C GLU A 175 -20.91 12.84 29.33
N THR A 176 -21.92 12.39 30.07
CA THR A 176 -21.94 12.51 31.54
C THR A 176 -22.11 11.19 32.28
N ASP A 177 -22.50 10.13 31.57
CA ASP A 177 -23.06 8.94 32.19
C ASP A 177 -22.02 7.82 32.29
N VAL A 178 -21.21 7.62 31.24
CA VAL A 178 -20.28 6.49 31.13
C VAL A 178 -18.82 6.92 31.23
N ALA A 179 -18.36 7.74 30.28
CA ALA A 179 -16.95 8.06 30.10
C ALA A 179 -16.60 9.48 30.53
N LYS A 180 -17.60 10.37 30.64
CA LYS A 180 -17.41 11.77 31.05
C LYS A 180 -16.46 12.55 30.14
N LEU A 181 -16.60 12.35 28.83
CA LEU A 181 -15.73 12.91 27.79
C LEU A 181 -16.44 14.00 26.99
N PRO A 182 -15.73 15.02 26.48
CA PRO A 182 -16.31 15.98 25.56
C PRO A 182 -16.66 15.31 24.23
N LYS A 183 -17.78 15.73 23.62
CA LYS A 183 -18.27 15.16 22.35
C LYS A 183 -17.75 15.90 21.12
N TYR A 184 -17.29 17.14 21.23
CA TYR A 184 -16.79 17.89 20.08
C TYR A 184 -15.34 18.24 20.28
N VAL A 185 -14.47 17.58 19.50
CA VAL A 185 -13.05 17.87 19.44
C VAL A 185 -12.71 18.28 18.01
N GLN A 186 -12.11 19.45 17.88
CA GLN A 186 -11.48 19.90 16.64
C GLN A 186 -9.99 19.55 16.69
N VAL A 187 -9.49 18.93 15.63
CA VAL A 187 -8.11 18.48 15.54
C VAL A 187 -7.40 19.29 14.45
N SER A 188 -6.36 20.02 14.82
CA SER A 188 -5.47 20.68 13.86
C SER A 188 -4.20 19.85 13.69
N CYS A 189 -3.87 19.50 12.45
CA CYS A 189 -2.74 18.65 12.10
C CYS A 189 -1.85 19.37 11.07
N THR A 190 -0.54 19.35 11.34
CA THR A 190 0.51 19.73 10.39
C THR A 190 1.30 18.48 10.03
N PHE A 191 1.34 18.17 8.74
CA PHE A 191 1.96 16.99 8.18
C PHE A 191 3.09 17.39 7.22
N VAL A 192 4.30 16.92 7.49
CA VAL A 192 5.46 17.14 6.61
C VAL A 192 5.52 16.00 5.62
N TYR A 193 5.46 16.34 4.33
CA TYR A 193 5.50 15.37 3.24
C TYR A 193 6.94 15.02 2.89
N ILE A 194 7.28 13.73 2.98
CA ILE A 194 8.60 13.21 2.57
C ILE A 194 8.57 12.78 1.10
N GLY A 195 7.41 12.35 0.63
CA GLY A 195 7.16 11.92 -0.74
C GLY A 195 7.67 10.54 -1.09
N HIS A 196 6.91 9.87 -1.96
CA HIS A 196 7.26 8.57 -2.55
C HIS A 196 7.86 8.71 -3.95
N ARG A 197 7.91 9.94 -4.48
CA ARG A 197 8.37 10.25 -5.84
C ARG A 197 9.54 11.22 -5.79
N LEU A 198 10.39 11.18 -6.81
CA LEU A 198 11.48 12.14 -6.95
C LEU A 198 10.92 13.57 -7.15
N PRO A 199 11.33 14.56 -6.34
CA PRO A 199 10.89 15.94 -6.51
C PRO A 199 11.38 16.50 -7.84
N ALA A 200 10.48 16.67 -8.79
CA ALA A 200 10.79 17.24 -10.09
C ALA A 200 9.62 18.08 -10.63
N THR A 201 9.93 19.04 -11.49
CA THR A 201 8.94 20.00 -12.01
C THR A 201 7.75 19.33 -12.70
N ILE A 202 8.01 18.23 -13.43
CA ILE A 202 6.99 17.46 -14.18
C ILE A 202 6.48 16.23 -13.43
N GLN A 203 6.81 16.09 -12.14
CA GLN A 203 6.33 14.97 -11.34
C GLN A 203 4.85 15.12 -11.01
N LYS A 204 4.24 13.99 -10.65
CA LYS A 204 2.91 13.93 -10.06
C LYS A 204 2.96 14.44 -8.61
N HIS A 205 2.62 15.73 -8.42
CA HIS A 205 2.59 16.40 -7.12
C HIS A 205 1.33 16.10 -6.28
N PHE A 206 0.23 15.70 -6.95
CA PHE A 206 -1.04 15.29 -6.34
C PHE A 206 -1.44 13.93 -6.88
N ASP A 207 -2.15 13.11 -6.10
CA ASP A 207 -2.37 11.69 -6.42
C ASP A 207 -3.47 11.40 -7.46
N LEU A 208 -3.86 12.39 -8.26
CA LEU A 208 -4.89 12.30 -9.30
C LEU A 208 -4.62 11.22 -10.36
N ASP A 209 -5.60 10.37 -10.64
CA ASP A 209 -5.49 9.28 -11.63
C ASP A 209 -5.16 9.77 -13.05
N ASN A 210 -5.72 10.92 -13.45
CA ASN A 210 -5.53 11.48 -14.79
C ASN A 210 -4.16 12.16 -15.02
N VAL A 211 -3.35 12.32 -13.97
CA VAL A 211 -1.98 12.85 -14.08
C VAL A 211 -1.00 11.70 -14.04
N LYS A 212 -0.25 11.52 -15.12
CA LYS A 212 0.75 10.45 -15.23
C LYS A 212 1.96 10.76 -14.38
N GLU A 213 2.50 9.71 -13.76
CA GLU A 213 3.77 9.77 -13.08
C GLU A 213 4.93 9.78 -14.08
N THR A 214 5.95 10.60 -13.80
CA THR A 214 7.17 10.63 -14.59
C THR A 214 8.20 9.73 -13.92
N PHE A 215 8.73 8.75 -14.66
CA PHE A 215 9.76 7.84 -14.18
C PHE A 215 11.13 8.25 -14.70
N TYR A 216 12.09 8.42 -13.80
CA TYR A 216 13.46 8.71 -14.16
C TYR A 216 14.27 7.42 -14.34
N ARG A 217 15.32 7.47 -15.16
CA ARG A 217 16.08 6.30 -15.67
C ARG A 217 16.53 5.30 -14.58
N GLY A 218 16.80 5.75 -13.36
CA GLY A 218 17.20 4.88 -12.23
C GLY A 218 16.04 4.10 -11.60
N GLU A 219 14.83 4.65 -11.62
CA GLU A 219 13.62 4.02 -11.08
C GLU A 219 13.08 2.95 -12.04
N GLN A 220 13.23 3.17 -13.35
CA GLN A 220 12.84 2.22 -14.39
C GLN A 220 13.57 0.87 -14.29
N ALA A 221 14.82 0.86 -13.83
CA ALA A 221 15.58 -0.38 -13.64
C ALA A 221 15.04 -1.21 -12.46
N ASN A 222 14.58 -0.57 -11.39
CA ASN A 222 14.01 -1.24 -10.22
C ASN A 222 12.63 -1.83 -10.49
N ILE A 223 11.78 -1.12 -11.25
CA ILE A 223 10.48 -1.65 -11.67
C ILE A 223 10.61 -2.78 -12.69
N LEU A 224 11.58 -2.73 -13.61
CA LEU A 224 11.88 -3.85 -14.52
C LEU A 224 12.40 -5.07 -13.75
N GLY A 225 13.23 -4.85 -12.72
CA GLY A 225 13.69 -5.90 -11.82
C GLY A 225 12.56 -6.54 -11.00
N GLN A 226 11.64 -5.72 -10.48
CA GLN A 226 10.46 -6.20 -9.73
C GLN A 226 9.42 -6.87 -10.64
N ALA A 227 9.18 -6.33 -11.85
CA ALA A 227 8.32 -6.96 -12.84
C ALA A 227 8.88 -8.30 -13.33
N ALA A 228 10.20 -8.39 -13.53
CA ALA A 228 10.87 -9.66 -13.84
C ALA A 228 10.80 -10.68 -12.69
N ALA A 229 10.84 -10.22 -11.44
CA ALA A 229 10.67 -11.07 -10.26
C ALA A 229 9.23 -11.56 -10.07
N LEU A 230 8.23 -10.71 -10.37
CA LEU A 230 6.81 -11.06 -10.32
C LEU A 230 6.37 -11.93 -11.52
N ALA A 231 7.03 -11.79 -12.67
CA ALA A 231 6.80 -12.60 -13.87
C ALA A 231 7.55 -13.96 -13.86
N GLY A 232 7.90 -14.46 -12.66
CA GLY A 232 8.30 -15.84 -12.37
C GLY A 232 8.98 -16.60 -13.52
N GLY A 233 10.30 -16.47 -13.65
CA GLY A 233 11.15 -17.46 -14.33
C GLY A 233 10.95 -17.70 -15.83
N ALA A 234 10.09 -16.95 -16.52
CA ALA A 234 9.79 -17.17 -17.95
C ALA A 234 10.51 -16.20 -18.92
N PHE A 235 11.53 -15.46 -18.45
CA PHE A 235 12.28 -14.51 -19.30
C PHE A 235 13.70 -14.96 -19.68
N GLY A 236 14.07 -16.21 -19.38
CA GLY A 236 15.38 -16.75 -19.78
C GLY A 236 15.57 -16.94 -21.30
N LEU A 237 14.59 -16.57 -22.14
CA LEU A 237 14.56 -16.89 -23.57
C LEU A 237 14.13 -15.74 -24.51
N LEU A 238 14.06 -14.49 -24.04
CA LEU A 238 13.67 -13.35 -24.88
C LEU A 238 14.76 -12.26 -24.85
N GLY A 239 15.13 -11.77 -26.04
CA GLY A 239 16.16 -10.74 -26.20
C GLY A 239 15.72 -9.41 -25.61
N GLY A 240 16.69 -8.62 -25.09
CA GLY A 240 16.44 -7.43 -24.27
C GLY A 240 15.53 -6.34 -24.88
N ASN A 241 15.32 -6.34 -26.19
CA ASN A 241 14.40 -5.39 -26.85
C ASN A 241 12.93 -5.84 -26.76
N GLU A 242 12.65 -7.14 -26.78
CA GLU A 242 11.28 -7.68 -26.73
C GLU A 242 10.68 -7.62 -25.32
N VAL A 243 11.54 -7.63 -24.30
CA VAL A 243 11.16 -7.47 -22.88
C VAL A 243 10.63 -6.06 -22.59
N VAL A 244 11.21 -5.05 -23.23
CA VAL A 244 10.82 -3.64 -23.06
C VAL A 244 9.46 -3.36 -23.70
N ASP A 245 9.18 -3.95 -24.86
CA ASP A 245 7.89 -3.82 -25.54
C ASP A 245 6.77 -4.58 -24.81
N LEU A 246 7.07 -5.74 -24.21
CA LEU A 246 6.14 -6.48 -23.36
C LEU A 246 5.85 -5.75 -22.04
N ALA A 247 6.86 -5.16 -21.40
CA ALA A 247 6.68 -4.36 -20.18
C ALA A 247 5.84 -3.11 -20.44
N ASN A 248 6.08 -2.42 -21.56
CA ASN A 248 5.26 -1.28 -21.99
C ASN A 248 3.82 -1.70 -22.34
N THR A 249 3.62 -2.88 -22.91
CA THR A 249 2.28 -3.40 -23.25
C THR A 249 1.51 -3.87 -22.02
N ALA A 250 2.17 -4.52 -21.05
CA ALA A 250 1.58 -4.88 -19.76
C ALA A 250 1.18 -3.65 -18.94
N TYR A 251 2.01 -2.60 -18.95
CA TYR A 251 1.71 -1.32 -18.30
C TYR A 251 0.49 -0.63 -18.93
N ARG A 252 0.33 -0.69 -20.26
CA ARG A 252 -0.86 -0.17 -20.96
C ARG A 252 -2.13 -0.97 -20.66
N GLY A 253 -2.04 -2.26 -20.35
CA GLY A 253 -3.17 -3.10 -19.93
C GLY A 253 -3.66 -2.76 -18.51
N PHE A 254 -2.73 -2.53 -17.58
CA PHE A 254 -3.05 -2.08 -16.22
C PHE A 254 -3.65 -0.67 -16.19
N ALA A 255 -3.15 0.25 -17.02
CA ALA A 255 -3.69 1.60 -17.16
C ALA A 255 -5.09 1.66 -17.83
N LEU A 256 -5.62 0.54 -18.33
CA LEU A 256 -6.95 0.43 -18.93
C LEU A 256 -7.92 -0.47 -18.14
N GLY A 257 -7.56 -0.89 -16.91
CA GLY A 257 -8.47 -1.65 -16.05
C GLY A 257 -8.85 -3.05 -16.56
N VAL A 258 -8.14 -3.60 -17.54
CA VAL A 258 -8.37 -4.97 -18.02
C VAL A 258 -7.29 -5.87 -17.44
N ILE A 259 -7.61 -6.55 -16.34
CA ILE A 259 -6.79 -7.65 -15.82
C ILE A 259 -6.92 -8.83 -16.79
N PRO A 260 -5.85 -9.29 -17.47
CA PRO A 260 -5.91 -10.58 -18.15
C PRO A 260 -6.01 -11.68 -17.09
N LYS A 261 -7.13 -12.41 -17.07
CA LYS A 261 -7.26 -13.65 -16.30
C LYS A 261 -6.27 -14.68 -16.86
N PHE A 262 -5.09 -14.77 -16.26
CA PHE A 262 -4.25 -15.94 -16.42
C PHE A 262 -4.85 -17.07 -15.56
N GLY A 263 -5.38 -18.08 -16.23
CA GLY A 263 -5.97 -19.25 -15.59
C GLY A 263 -4.96 -19.92 -14.66
N SER A 264 -5.39 -20.26 -13.45
CA SER A 264 -4.64 -21.09 -12.53
C SER A 264 -4.47 -22.49 -13.13
N GLY A 265 -3.36 -22.72 -13.83
CA GLY A 265 -2.93 -24.05 -14.20
C GLY A 265 -2.51 -24.81 -12.95
N GLY A 266 -3.44 -25.56 -12.37
CA GLY A 266 -3.15 -26.54 -11.33
C GLY A 266 -2.23 -27.62 -11.90
N PHE A 267 -1.20 -27.97 -11.14
CA PHE A 267 -0.49 -29.24 -11.32
C PHE A 267 -1.47 -30.37 -10.95
N ASP A 268 -2.21 -30.87 -11.94
CA ASP A 268 -3.08 -32.02 -11.77
C ASP A 268 -2.23 -33.31 -11.81
N ASP A 269 -2.15 -33.96 -10.65
CA ASP A 269 -1.64 -35.33 -10.47
C ASP A 269 -2.48 -36.30 -11.33
N PRO A 270 -1.88 -37.06 -12.27
CA PRO A 270 -2.61 -37.90 -13.21
C PRO A 270 -3.34 -39.10 -12.58
N ASN A 271 -3.30 -39.29 -11.26
CA ASN A 271 -3.94 -40.41 -10.57
C ASN A 271 -5.10 -40.05 -9.63
N ARG A 272 -5.65 -38.83 -9.69
CA ARG A 272 -6.66 -38.37 -8.70
C ARG A 272 -8.10 -38.18 -9.18
N GLN A 273 -8.49 -38.76 -10.31
CA GLN A 273 -9.90 -38.79 -10.73
C GLN A 273 -10.34 -40.20 -11.15
N ALA A 274 -10.50 -41.06 -10.16
CA ALA A 274 -11.34 -42.24 -10.27
C ALA A 274 -12.09 -42.39 -8.94
N LEU A 275 -13.15 -41.61 -8.75
CA LEU A 275 -14.33 -41.96 -7.96
C LEU A 275 -15.31 -40.77 -8.05
N ASN A 276 -16.54 -41.06 -8.46
CA ASN A 276 -17.73 -40.18 -8.43
C ASN A 276 -17.98 -39.31 -9.67
N ASP A 277 -18.49 -39.91 -10.76
CA ASP A 277 -19.86 -39.59 -11.19
C ASP A 277 -20.39 -40.60 -12.23
N PRO A 278 -21.61 -41.14 -12.08
CA PRO A 278 -22.22 -42.04 -13.04
C PRO A 278 -23.06 -41.26 -14.08
N GLY A 279 -22.72 -41.45 -15.35
CA GLY A 279 -23.65 -41.23 -16.45
C GLY A 279 -23.45 -39.94 -17.26
N ARG A 280 -22.77 -40.07 -18.39
CA ARG A 280 -23.29 -39.59 -19.68
C ARG A 280 -22.55 -40.23 -20.84
N ALA A 281 -23.32 -40.93 -21.66
CA ALA A 281 -22.89 -41.64 -22.85
C ALA A 281 -22.63 -40.67 -24.02
N LEU A 282 -21.64 -41.03 -24.83
CA LEU A 282 -21.61 -41.07 -26.29
C LEU A 282 -22.44 -40.01 -27.07
N THR A 283 -21.79 -39.23 -27.92
CA THR A 283 -22.17 -39.12 -29.35
C THR A 283 -21.03 -38.51 -30.19
N ASN A 284 -20.76 -39.17 -31.32
CA ASN A 284 -19.83 -38.81 -32.40
C ASN A 284 -20.46 -37.79 -33.36
N THR A 285 -19.64 -36.93 -33.98
CA THR A 285 -19.83 -36.36 -35.34
C THR A 285 -18.53 -35.60 -35.70
N GLU A 286 -17.57 -36.22 -36.41
CA GLU A 286 -17.37 -36.27 -37.88
C GLU A 286 -16.67 -35.06 -38.54
N ASN A 287 -15.48 -35.36 -39.10
CA ASN A 287 -14.97 -35.08 -40.46
C ASN A 287 -14.11 -33.83 -40.83
N ASN A 288 -12.91 -34.18 -41.34
CA ASN A 288 -12.03 -33.59 -42.38
C ASN A 288 -11.40 -32.21 -42.11
N ILE A 289 -10.08 -31.98 -42.33
CA ILE A 289 -9.27 -32.14 -43.56
C ILE A 289 -7.77 -32.37 -43.18
N GLY A 290 -7.04 -33.30 -43.83
CA GLY A 290 -5.56 -33.50 -43.69
C GLY A 290 -4.72 -32.72 -44.72
N PRO A 291 -3.48 -33.13 -45.13
CA PRO A 291 -2.47 -33.98 -44.49
C PRO A 291 -1.04 -33.34 -44.51
N GLY A 292 -0.06 -33.88 -43.74
CA GLY A 292 1.34 -33.43 -43.83
C GLY A 292 2.38 -34.22 -43.01
N SER A 293 2.91 -35.27 -43.65
CA SER A 293 4.19 -35.97 -43.43
C SER A 293 4.51 -36.68 -42.10
N LEU A 294 4.52 -38.01 -42.21
CA LEU A 294 5.22 -39.01 -41.39
C LEU A 294 6.75 -38.89 -41.51
N SER A 295 7.48 -39.17 -40.43
CA SER A 295 8.74 -39.92 -40.46
C SER A 295 9.13 -40.31 -39.03
N GLY A 296 8.96 -41.59 -38.68
CA GLY A 296 9.57 -42.18 -37.49
C GLY A 296 11.07 -42.45 -37.68
N TRP A 297 11.75 -42.84 -36.61
CA TRP A 297 12.68 -43.98 -36.51
C TRP A 297 13.07 -44.13 -35.02
N GLN A 298 12.61 -45.22 -34.39
CA GLN A 298 13.28 -45.83 -33.24
C GLN A 298 14.28 -46.87 -33.76
N THR A 299 15.50 -46.90 -33.21
CA THR A 299 16.22 -48.17 -32.93
C THR A 299 17.28 -47.98 -31.84
N GLU A 300 17.35 -48.97 -30.96
CA GLU A 300 18.24 -49.16 -29.81
C GLU A 300 19.70 -49.48 -30.21
N ALA A 301 20.69 -49.24 -29.33
CA ALA A 301 21.69 -50.24 -28.89
C ALA A 301 22.84 -49.66 -28.02
N SER A 302 22.96 -50.24 -26.83
CA SER A 302 24.14 -50.54 -25.98
C SER A 302 25.57 -50.47 -26.58
N SER A 303 26.51 -49.83 -25.86
CA SER A 303 27.79 -50.42 -25.37
C SER A 303 28.70 -49.38 -24.66
N ASN A 304 29.33 -49.81 -23.55
CA ASN A 304 30.25 -49.08 -22.64
C ASN A 304 31.74 -49.28 -23.09
N PRO A 305 32.81 -48.85 -22.37
CA PRO A 305 33.26 -47.52 -21.91
C PRO A 305 34.75 -47.22 -22.31
N THR A 306 35.26 -45.99 -22.15
CA THR A 306 36.73 -45.74 -22.04
C THR A 306 37.06 -44.57 -21.10
N SER A 307 37.99 -44.85 -20.19
CA SER A 307 38.56 -44.01 -19.13
C SER A 307 39.88 -43.37 -19.55
N ILE A 308 40.18 -42.10 -19.22
CA ILE A 308 41.55 -41.60 -18.93
C ILE A 308 41.53 -40.42 -17.91
N LEU A 309 41.99 -40.74 -16.69
CA LEU A 309 42.91 -40.06 -15.74
C LEU A 309 42.87 -38.55 -15.37
N ASN A 310 42.81 -38.37 -14.04
CA ASN A 310 43.26 -37.29 -13.14
C ASN A 310 44.51 -36.49 -13.54
N TYR A 311 44.50 -35.19 -13.19
CA TYR A 311 45.56 -34.54 -12.40
C TYR A 311 44.95 -33.54 -11.41
N GLY A 312 45.20 -33.75 -10.12
CA GLY A 312 44.97 -32.75 -9.09
C GLY A 312 46.18 -31.83 -8.94
N THR A 313 45.93 -30.63 -8.42
CA THR A 313 46.92 -29.86 -7.64
C THR A 313 46.17 -29.00 -6.63
N THR A 314 46.41 -29.32 -5.36
CA THR A 314 46.30 -28.47 -4.17
C THR A 314 46.97 -27.09 -4.44
N ASN A 315 46.64 -25.97 -3.79
CA ASN A 315 46.78 -25.76 -2.35
C ASN A 315 46.46 -24.28 -1.94
N ILE A 316 46.07 -24.07 -0.67
CA ILE A 316 46.28 -22.91 0.25
C ILE A 316 45.88 -21.46 -0.13
N ASN A 317 44.92 -20.87 0.62
CA ASN A 317 45.20 -20.03 1.81
C ASN A 317 43.93 -19.45 2.48
N ASN A 318 43.67 -19.88 3.71
CA ASN A 318 42.94 -19.13 4.74
C ASN A 318 43.82 -17.97 5.23
N TRP A 319 43.24 -16.78 5.44
CA TRP A 319 43.82 -15.75 6.32
C TRP A 319 42.70 -14.99 7.07
N GLN A 320 42.51 -15.37 8.34
CA GLN A 320 42.12 -14.43 9.40
C GLN A 320 43.41 -13.95 10.09
N PRO A 321 43.40 -12.75 10.69
CA PRO A 321 43.73 -12.63 12.12
C PRO A 321 42.78 -11.66 12.82
N SER A 322 42.25 -11.96 14.01
CA SER A 322 42.84 -12.03 15.36
C SER A 322 42.77 -10.70 16.13
N THR A 323 42.51 -10.89 17.42
CA THR A 323 42.16 -9.98 18.50
C THR A 323 43.29 -9.04 18.96
N GLY A 324 42.92 -7.85 19.47
CA GLY A 324 43.55 -7.27 20.67
C GLY A 324 44.03 -5.81 20.61
N LEU A 325 43.38 -4.99 21.45
CA LEU A 325 43.93 -3.85 22.25
C LEU A 325 44.58 -2.67 21.51
N TYR A 326 43.89 -1.52 21.43
CA TYR A 326 43.98 -0.34 22.32
C TYR A 326 42.73 0.53 22.13
#